data_AF-A0A535NFR8-F1
#
_entry.id   AF-A0A535NFR8-F1
#
_cell.length_a   1.000
_cell.length_b   1.000
_cell.length_c   1.000
_cell.angle_alpha   90.00
_cell.angle_beta   90.00
_cell.angle_gamma   90.00
#
_symmetry.space_group_name_H-M   'P 1'
#
loop_
_entity.id
_entity.type
_entity.pdbx_description
1 polymer ?
#
loop_
_entity_poly.entity_id
_entity_poly.type
_entity_poly.pdbx_seq_one_letter_code
_entity_poly.pdbx_strand_id
1 'polypeptide(L)'
;MDVRRSPGGRRDRRCSLLGRCPAVEADWDARGTLAMGDYPIGLTAIRCTTRVTVPEDVRGERAERLLRSAEKYCVVLNTLRSGVPVASSFSLDQRQSDSSRTEV
;
A
#
# COMPACT_ATOMS: atom_id res chain seq x y z
N MET A 1 25.62 17.06 -11.27
CA MET A 1 25.06 16.10 -10.30
C MET A 1 25.37 14.71 -10.81
N ASP A 2 26.07 13.94 -9.98
CA ASP A 2 27.12 13.01 -10.39
C ASP A 2 26.61 11.59 -10.68
N VAL A 3 26.85 11.10 -11.91
CA VAL A 3 26.52 9.75 -12.39
C VAL A 3 27.76 8.88 -12.21
N ARG A 4 27.81 8.09 -11.12
CA ARG A 4 28.86 7.08 -10.96
C ARG A 4 28.66 5.95 -11.97
N ARG A 5 29.46 5.94 -13.05
CA ARG A 5 29.70 4.76 -13.89
C ARG A 5 30.53 3.74 -13.10
N SER A 6 30.02 2.51 -12.94
CA SER A 6 30.86 1.37 -12.59
C SER A 6 31.38 0.70 -13.87
N PRO A 7 32.70 0.43 -13.99
CA PRO A 7 33.26 -0.36 -15.08
C PRO A 7 33.31 -1.83 -14.66
N GLY A 8 32.85 -2.75 -15.51
CA GLY A 8 33.09 -4.18 -15.28
C GLY A 8 32.01 -5.09 -15.86
N GLY A 9 32.33 -5.74 -16.98
CA GLY A 9 31.47 -6.65 -17.71
C GLY A 9 31.05 -7.89 -16.94
N ARG A 10 29.75 -7.98 -16.65
CA ARG A 10 28.97 -9.23 -16.70
C ARG A 10 27.57 -8.83 -17.14
N ARG A 11 27.03 -9.53 -18.13
CA ARG A 11 25.68 -9.31 -18.67
C ARG A 11 24.66 -9.54 -17.56
N ASP A 12 24.37 -8.47 -16.85
CA ASP A 12 23.35 -8.45 -15.83
C ASP A 12 22.00 -8.31 -16.54
N ARG A 13 21.23 -9.40 -16.57
CA ARG A 13 19.84 -9.41 -17.05
C ARG A 13 18.88 -8.68 -16.08
N ARG A 14 19.41 -7.82 -15.21
CA ARG A 14 18.63 -6.90 -14.40
C ARG A 14 18.22 -5.71 -15.26
N CYS A 15 16.96 -5.76 -15.65
CA CYS A 15 16.18 -4.61 -16.08
C CYS A 15 16.51 -3.43 -15.15
N SER A 16 17.31 -2.47 -15.64
CA SER A 16 17.65 -1.23 -14.93
C SER A 16 16.45 -0.29 -15.00
N LEU A 17 15.38 -0.63 -14.28
CA LEU A 17 14.29 0.29 -14.01
C LEU A 17 14.82 1.27 -12.97
N LEU A 18 15.23 2.45 -13.44
CA LEU A 18 15.37 3.66 -12.61
C LEU A 18 13.95 4.04 -12.13
N GLY A 19 13.43 3.25 -11.19
CA GLY A 19 12.04 3.29 -10.75
C GLY A 19 11.80 4.48 -9.84
N ARG A 20 11.10 5.48 -10.35
CA ARG A 20 10.46 6.51 -9.53
C ARG A 20 9.34 5.83 -8.73
N CYS A 21 9.27 6.10 -7.42
CA CYS A 21 8.19 5.54 -6.58
C CYS A 21 6.81 5.85 -7.19
N PRO A 22 5.87 4.90 -7.19
CA PRO A 22 4.50 5.18 -7.59
C PRO A 22 3.91 6.25 -6.68
N ALA A 23 3.28 7.27 -7.26
CA ALA A 23 2.52 8.25 -6.49
C ALA A 23 1.18 7.62 -6.11
N VAL A 24 0.87 7.61 -4.81
CA VAL A 24 -0.37 7.05 -4.28
C VAL A 24 -1.11 8.15 -3.53
N GLU A 25 -2.35 8.37 -3.91
CA GLU A 25 -3.26 9.31 -3.26
C GLU A 25 -4.47 8.54 -2.74
N ALA A 26 -5.01 8.94 -1.59
CA ALA A 26 -6.23 8.35 -1.05
C ALA A 26 -7.11 9.42 -0.41
N ASP A 27 -8.43 9.22 -0.51
CA ASP A 27 -9.43 10.07 0.13
C ASP A 27 -9.93 9.42 1.41
N TRP A 28 -10.09 10.22 2.46
CA TRP A 28 -10.69 9.78 3.72
C TRP A 28 -11.26 10.98 4.50
N ASP A 29 -12.20 10.71 5.39
CA ASP A 29 -12.77 11.72 6.29
C ASP A 29 -12.42 11.38 7.75
N ALA A 30 -11.64 12.25 8.39
CA ALA A 30 -11.23 12.06 9.78
C ALA A 30 -12.43 12.05 10.75
N ARG A 31 -13.53 12.73 10.40
CA ARG A 31 -14.74 12.82 11.24
C ARG A 31 -15.36 11.44 11.45
N GLY A 32 -15.29 10.55 10.47
CA GLY A 32 -15.80 9.18 10.59
C GLY A 32 -15.05 8.42 11.67
N THR A 33 -13.72 8.38 11.57
CA THR A 33 -12.86 7.71 12.57
C THR A 33 -12.97 8.33 13.97
N LEU A 34 -13.23 9.63 14.05
CA LEU A 34 -13.42 10.37 15.30
C LEU A 34 -14.87 10.34 15.83
N ALA A 35 -15.75 9.51 15.24
CA ALA A 35 -17.15 9.37 15.63
C ALA A 35 -17.94 10.70 15.67
N MET A 36 -17.56 11.67 14.82
CA MET A 36 -18.23 12.97 14.75
C MET A 36 -19.43 12.93 13.80
N GLY A 37 -20.45 12.12 14.14
CA GLY A 37 -21.67 11.96 13.34
C GLY A 37 -21.57 10.88 12.26
N ASP A 38 -22.42 10.98 11.22
CA ASP A 38 -22.55 9.99 10.15
C ASP A 38 -21.59 10.30 8.98
N TYR A 39 -20.32 9.94 9.17
CA TYR A 39 -19.27 10.05 8.14
C TYR A 39 -18.63 8.67 7.90
N PRO A 40 -18.20 8.37 6.66
CA PRO A 40 -17.61 7.07 6.34
C PRO A 40 -16.30 6.87 7.10
N ILE A 41 -16.13 5.68 7.68
CA ILE A 41 -14.89 5.26 8.33
C ILE A 41 -14.01 4.56 7.30
N GLY A 42 -12.78 5.06 7.15
CA GLY A 42 -11.77 4.47 6.26
C GLY A 42 -11.53 5.26 4.96
N LEU A 43 -10.74 4.65 4.07
CA LEU A 43 -10.44 5.23 2.76
C LEU A 43 -11.64 5.04 1.83
N THR A 44 -12.07 6.10 1.15
CA THR A 44 -13.20 6.08 0.20
C THR A 44 -12.74 5.91 -1.25
N ALA A 45 -11.53 6.33 -1.57
CA ALA A 45 -10.91 6.13 -2.88
C ALA A 45 -9.38 6.06 -2.75
N ILE A 46 -8.75 5.28 -3.63
CA ILE A 46 -7.29 5.16 -3.74
C ILE A 46 -6.91 5.27 -5.22
N ARG A 47 -5.94 6.12 -5.54
CA ARG A 47 -5.43 6.36 -6.89
C ARG A 47 -3.93 6.11 -6.91
N CYS A 48 -3.49 5.17 -7.72
CA CYS A 48 -2.09 4.81 -7.86
C CYS A 48 -1.58 5.16 -9.26
N THR A 49 -0.61 6.06 -9.36
CA THR A 49 0.04 6.42 -10.62
C THR A 49 1.46 5.89 -10.63
N THR A 50 1.72 4.89 -11.47
CA THR A 50 3.06 4.31 -11.65
C THR A 50 3.67 4.81 -12.94
N ARG A 51 4.84 5.46 -12.85
CA ARG A 51 5.60 5.90 -14.03
C ARG A 51 6.84 5.04 -14.18
N VAL A 52 6.96 4.36 -15.30
CA VAL A 52 8.07 3.47 -15.62
C VAL A 52 8.82 4.00 -16.82
N THR A 53 10.14 4.16 -16.71
CA THR A 53 11.01 4.47 -17.84
C THR A 53 11.68 3.18 -18.28
N VAL A 54 11.49 2.82 -19.54
CA VAL A 54 12.14 1.65 -20.16
C VAL A 54 13.12 2.11 -21.23
N PRO A 55 14.23 1.37 -21.44
CA PRO A 55 15.13 1.57 -22.57
C PRO A 55 14.41 1.50 -23.93
N GLU A 56 14.93 2.18 -24.95
CA GLU A 56 14.31 2.23 -26.29
C GLU A 56 14.16 0.86 -26.94
N ASP A 57 15.12 -0.03 -26.75
CA ASP A 57 15.13 -1.41 -27.24
C ASP A 57 14.06 -2.32 -26.60
N VAL A 58 13.43 -1.85 -25.52
CA VAL A 58 12.38 -2.58 -24.77
C VAL A 58 11.00 -1.94 -24.98
N ARG A 59 10.89 -0.88 -25.78
CA ARG A 59 9.62 -0.21 -26.08
C ARG A 59 8.68 -1.12 -26.87
N GLY A 60 7.38 -0.84 -26.77
CA GLY A 60 6.32 -1.59 -27.43
C GLY A 60 5.74 -2.71 -26.56
N GLU A 61 5.41 -3.84 -27.19
CA GLU A 61 4.62 -4.93 -26.58
C GLU A 61 5.22 -5.47 -25.27
N ARG A 62 6.55 -5.52 -25.16
CA ARG A 62 7.24 -6.03 -23.97
C ARG A 62 7.06 -5.11 -22.77
N ALA A 63 7.12 -3.79 -22.96
CA ALA A 63 6.88 -2.81 -21.91
C ALA A 63 5.43 -2.84 -21.45
N GLU A 64 4.47 -2.93 -22.38
CA GLU A 64 3.06 -3.05 -22.01
C GLU A 64 2.76 -4.35 -21.27
N ARG A 65 3.36 -5.46 -21.69
CA ARG A 65 3.22 -6.75 -20.99
C ARG A 65 3.77 -6.68 -19.59
N LEU A 66 4.86 -5.94 -19.37
CA LEU A 66 5.41 -5.68 -18.05
C LEU A 66 4.43 -4.87 -17.20
N LEU A 67 3.82 -3.81 -17.72
CA LEU A 67 2.82 -3.03 -17.00
C LEU A 67 1.56 -3.85 -16.66
N ARG A 68 1.03 -4.62 -17.61
CA ARG A 68 -0.10 -5.54 -17.36
C ARG A 68 0.22 -6.59 -16.31
N SER A 69 1.44 -7.11 -16.31
CA SER A 69 1.90 -8.07 -15.31
C SER A 69 2.05 -7.41 -13.94
N ALA A 70 2.58 -6.19 -13.88
CA ALA A 70 2.70 -5.43 -12.64
C ALA A 70 1.32 -5.16 -12.02
N GLU A 71 0.31 -4.83 -12.82
CA GLU A 71 -1.07 -4.68 -12.32
C GLU A 71 -1.65 -6.01 -11.85
N LYS A 72 -1.52 -7.08 -12.65
CA LYS A 72 -2.09 -8.40 -12.34
C LYS A 72 -1.47 -9.05 -11.10
N TYR A 73 -0.17 -8.87 -10.87
CA TYR A 73 0.56 -9.53 -9.80
C TYR A 73 0.85 -8.61 -8.61
N CYS A 74 0.33 -7.37 -8.59
CA CYS A 74 0.40 -6.53 -7.41
C CYS A 74 -0.58 -7.05 -6.34
N VAL A 75 -0.03 -7.80 -5.37
CA VAL A 75 -0.82 -8.39 -4.27
C VAL A 75 -1.64 -7.33 -3.53
N VAL A 76 -1.05 -6.15 -3.29
CA VAL A 76 -1.73 -5.06 -2.57
C VAL A 76 -2.92 -4.53 -3.36
N LEU A 77 -2.73 -4.25 -4.65
CA LEU A 77 -3.83 -3.77 -5.51
C LEU A 77 -4.95 -4.81 -5.62
N ASN A 78 -4.58 -6.08 -5.77
CA ASN A 78 -5.56 -7.17 -5.86
C ASN A 78 -6.36 -7.32 -4.55
N THR A 79 -5.68 -7.28 -3.39
CA THR A 79 -6.32 -7.32 -2.07
C THR A 79 -7.25 -6.13 -1.85
N LEU A 80 -6.83 -4.92 -2.23
CA LEU A 80 -7.65 -3.70 -2.08
C LEU A 80 -8.89 -3.71 -3.00
N ARG A 81 -8.79 -4.29 -4.21
CA ARG A 81 -9.92 -4.36 -5.16
C ARG A 81 -10.92 -5.47 -4.82
N SER A 82 -10.43 -6.65 -4.44
CA SER A 82 -11.28 -7.82 -4.21
C SER A 82 -11.77 -7.92 -2.77
N GLY A 83 -11.05 -7.30 -1.82
CA GLY A 83 -11.21 -7.59 -0.41
C GLY A 83 -10.69 -8.98 -0.06
N VAL A 84 -10.27 -9.16 1.19
CA VAL A 84 -9.98 -10.47 1.77
C VAL A 84 -10.74 -10.58 3.08
N PRO A 85 -11.15 -11.78 3.51
CA PRO A 85 -11.73 -11.95 4.84
C PRO A 85 -10.72 -11.48 5.91
N VAL A 86 -11.14 -10.56 6.77
CA VAL A 86 -10.35 -10.05 7.90
C VAL A 86 -11.12 -10.37 9.18
N ALA A 87 -10.47 -11.05 10.11
CA ALA A 87 -11.00 -11.31 11.44
C ALA A 87 -10.27 -10.43 12.47
N SER A 88 -11.03 -9.81 13.37
CA SER A 88 -10.50 -9.07 14.52
C SER A 88 -11.25 -9.48 15.78
N SER A 89 -10.53 -9.67 16.87
CA SER A 89 -11.09 -10.01 18.18
C SER A 89 -10.65 -8.99 19.22
N PHE A 90 -11.59 -8.49 20.00
CA PHE A 90 -11.33 -7.58 21.11
C PHE A 90 -11.68 -8.28 22.42
N SER A 91 -10.77 -8.26 23.38
CA SER A 91 -10.98 -8.78 24.74
C SER A 91 -10.84 -7.63 25.72
N LEU A 92 -11.78 -7.53 26.65
CA LEU A 92 -11.77 -6.52 27.70
C LEU A 92 -11.73 -7.22 29.05
N ASP A 93 -10.66 -7.01 29.81
CA ASP A 93 -10.52 -7.51 31.17
C ASP A 93 -10.92 -6.39 32.15
N GLN A 94 -12.01 -6.59 32.90
CA GLN A 94 -12.44 -5.66 33.94
C GLN A 94 -11.86 -6.13 35.26
N ARG A 95 -10.91 -5.37 35.81
CA ARG A 95 -10.57 -5.50 37.22
C ARG A 95 -11.80 -5.14 38.04
N GLN A 96 -12.40 -6.13 38.71
CA GLN A 96 -13.40 -5.87 39.75
C GLN A 96 -12.74 -5.03 40.85
N SER A 97 -13.19 -3.79 41.00
CA SER A 97 -13.00 -3.03 42.22
C SER A 97 -13.88 -3.69 43.28
N ASP A 98 -13.28 -4.56 44.08
CA ASP A 98 -13.88 -5.16 45.26
C ASP A 98 -14.23 -4.03 46.25
N SER A 99 -15.52 -3.66 46.29
CA SER A 99 -16.09 -2.74 47.28
C SER A 99 -16.22 -3.47 48.61
N SER A 100 -15.10 -3.69 49.30
CA SER A 100 -15.08 -4.24 50.65
C SER A 100 -14.10 -3.47 51.54
N ARG A 101 -14.53 -2.27 51.99
CA ARG A 101 -13.99 -1.57 53.18
C ARG A 101 -14.91 -0.39 53.50
N THR A 102 -15.54 -0.20 54.66
CA THR A 102 -15.64 -0.89 55.95
C THR A 102 -16.80 -0.21 56.70
N GLU A 103 -17.65 -0.99 57.38
CA GLU A 103 -18.57 -0.51 58.42
C GLU A 103 -17.84 0.36 59.46
N VAL A 104 -18.39 1.53 59.80
CA VAL A 104 -18.46 2.10 61.17
C VAL A 104 -19.54 3.18 61.24
#